data_AF-A0AAN6IJQ5-F1
#
_entry.id   AF-A0AAN6IJQ5-F1
#
_cell.length_a   1.000
_cell.length_b   1.000
_cell.length_c   1.000
_cell.angle_alpha   90.00
_cell.angle_beta   90.00
_cell.angle_gamma   90.00
#
_symmetry.space_group_name_H-M   'P 1'
#
loop_
_entity.id
_entity.type
_entity.pdbx_description
1 polymer ?
#
loop_
_entity_poly.entity_id
_entity_poly.type
_entity_poly.pdbx_seq_one_letter_code
_entity_poly.pdbx_strand_id
1 'polypeptide(L)' 'PTIVERVSFLAWKDEAFDFWNAWARVYDRASPAAALLRAFSDEWYLVNVVENNFQKDSASIFELFDGLGQPLPEKAQ' A
#
# COMPACT_ATOMS: atom_id res chain seq x y z
N PRO A 1 9.95 -2.37 22.40
CA PRO A 1 9.04 -3.31 21.71
C PRO A 1 8.27 -2.54 20.64
N THR A 2 8.17 -3.06 19.41
CA THR A 2 7.45 -2.41 18.30
C THR A 2 6.15 -3.19 18.08
N ILE A 3 5.01 -2.51 18.08
CA ILE A 3 3.68 -3.12 17.98
C ILE A 3 2.95 -2.48 16.79
N VAL A 4 2.24 -3.30 16.02
CA VAL A 4 1.35 -2.82 14.94
C VAL A 4 -0.08 -2.82 15.48
N GLU A 5 -0.72 -1.65 15.48
CA GLU A 5 -2.07 -1.46 16.00
C GLU A 5 -2.92 -0.69 14.99
N ARG A 6 -4.18 -1.12 14.84
CA ARG A 6 -5.15 -0.51 13.91
C ARG A 6 -5.39 0.98 14.18
N VAL A 7 -5.55 1.39 15.44
CA VAL A 7 -5.86 2.79 15.78
C VAL A 7 -4.67 3.68 15.40
N SER A 8 -3.46 3.27 15.78
CA SER A 8 -2.22 3.95 15.42
C SER A 8 -2.05 4.04 13.89
N PHE A 9 -2.35 2.97 13.14
CA PHE A 9 -2.27 2.96 11.68
C PHE A 9 -3.29 3.92 11.03
N LEU A 10 -4.52 3.95 11.51
CA LEU A 10 -5.56 4.85 10.99
C LEU A 10 -5.24 6.32 11.31
N ALA A 11 -4.64 6.60 12.46
CA ALA A 11 -4.18 7.95 12.80
C ALA A 11 -3.00 8.39 11.90
N TRP A 12 -2.11 7.47 11.56
CA TRP A 12 -0.97 7.73 10.69
C TRP A 12 -1.32 7.82 9.20
N LYS A 13 -2.40 7.18 8.74
CA LYS A 13 -2.71 7.10 7.29
C LYS A 13 -2.81 8.46 6.62
N ASP A 14 -3.36 9.46 7.30
CA ASP A 14 -3.60 10.78 6.72
C ASP A 14 -2.27 11.49 6.44
N GLU A 15 -1.32 11.38 7.38
CA GLU A 15 0.06 11.84 7.17
C GLU A 15 0.75 11.07 6.04
N ALA A 16 0.57 9.75 5.99
CA ALA A 16 1.13 8.92 4.93
C ALA A 16 0.65 9.37 3.54
N PHE A 17 -0.65 9.60 3.37
CA PHE A 17 -1.23 10.04 2.10
C PHE A 17 -0.81 11.46 1.71
N ASP A 18 -0.58 12.34 2.67
CA ASP A 18 -0.10 13.70 2.42
C ASP A 18 1.31 13.76 1.83
N PHE A 19 2.15 12.74 2.03
CA PHE A 19 3.50 12.71 1.42
C PHE A 19 3.46 12.69 -0.11
N TRP A 20 2.52 11.97 -0.72
CA TRP A 20 2.37 11.97 -2.18
C TRP A 20 1.98 13.35 -2.71
N ASN A 21 1.09 14.05 -1.98
CA ASN A 21 0.71 15.42 -2.29
C ASN A 21 1.89 16.40 -2.15
N ALA A 22 2.72 16.22 -1.12
CA ALA A 22 3.94 17.02 -0.94
C ALA A 22 4.94 16.77 -2.08
N TRP A 23 5.14 15.50 -2.46
CA TRP A 23 6.03 15.15 -3.57
C TRP A 23 5.52 15.69 -4.91
N ALA A 24 4.21 15.66 -5.16
CA ALA A 24 3.63 16.21 -6.39
C ALA A 24 3.92 17.70 -6.61
N ARG A 25 4.14 18.48 -5.53
CA ARG A 25 4.45 19.92 -5.59
C ARG A 25 5.86 20.24 -6.10
N VAL A 26 6.75 19.25 -6.16
CA VAL A 26 8.11 19.42 -6.70
C VAL A 26 8.09 19.53 -8.23
N TYR A 27 7.05 19.00 -8.87
CA TYR A 27 6.87 19.04 -10.31
C TYR A 27 5.94 20.19 -10.73
N ASP A 28 6.01 20.57 -12.01
CA ASP A 28 5.01 21.47 -12.57
C ASP A 28 3.61 20.90 -12.35
N ARG A 29 2.67 21.76 -11.93
CA ARG A 29 1.31 21.36 -11.57
C ARG A 29 0.59 20.62 -12.71
N ALA A 30 0.84 21.00 -13.96
CA ALA A 30 0.22 20.40 -15.13
C ALA A 30 1.00 19.20 -15.68
N SER A 31 2.14 18.83 -15.05
CA SER A 31 2.94 17.71 -15.53
C SER A 31 2.23 16.36 -15.31
N PRO A 32 2.45 15.38 -16.20
CA PRO A 32 1.99 14.01 -16.01
C PRO A 32 2.50 13.39 -14.70
N ALA A 33 3.71 13.73 -14.27
CA ALA A 33 4.29 13.25 -13.02
C ALA A 33 3.51 13.74 -11.79
N ALA A 34 3.15 15.03 -11.74
CA ALA A 34 2.34 15.57 -10.66
C ALA A 34 0.93 14.96 -10.64
N ALA A 35 0.35 14.67 -11.80
CA ALA A 35 -0.95 14.01 -11.90
C ALA A 35 -0.89 12.56 -11.37
N LEU A 36 0.13 11.79 -11.75
CA LEU A 36 0.34 10.43 -11.26
C LEU A 36 0.51 10.38 -9.74
N LEU A 37 1.29 11.31 -9.16
CA LEU A 37 1.50 11.35 -7.71
C LEU A 37 0.22 11.65 -6.93
N ARG A 38 -0.65 12.54 -7.45
CA ARG A 38 -1.97 12.79 -6.86
C ARG A 38 -2.91 11.58 -7.00
N ALA A 39 -2.84 10.85 -8.10
CA ALA A 39 -3.65 9.64 -8.26
C ALA A 39 -3.31 8.56 -7.20
N PHE A 40 -2.06 8.48 -6.72
CA PHE A 40 -1.72 7.58 -5.61
C PHE A 40 -2.45 7.96 -4.32
N SER A 41 -2.60 9.25 -4.00
CA SER A 41 -3.34 9.63 -2.79
C SER A 41 -4.84 9.41 -2.89
N ASP A 42 -5.38 9.49 -4.10
CA ASP A 42 -6.83 9.53 -4.32
C ASP A 42 -7.43 8.16 -4.62
N GLU A 43 -6.66 7.26 -5.25
CA GLU A 43 -7.17 6.01 -5.84
C GLU A 43 -6.60 4.73 -5.20
N TRP A 44 -5.49 4.82 -4.45
CA TRP A 44 -4.76 3.65 -3.95
C TRP A 44 -5.06 3.36 -2.47
N TYR A 45 -4.92 2.10 -2.09
CA TYR A 45 -5.03 1.67 -0.69
C TYR A 45 -3.66 1.57 -0.02
N LEU A 46 -3.59 2.07 1.21
CA LEU A 46 -2.46 1.84 2.10
C LEU A 46 -2.70 0.55 2.89
N VAL A 47 -1.83 -0.44 2.70
CA VAL A 47 -1.98 -1.78 3.28
C VAL A 47 -0.79 -2.11 4.16
N ASN A 48 -1.06 -2.71 5.32
CA ASN A 48 -0.06 -3.27 6.22
C ASN A 48 -0.31 -4.78 6.35
N VAL A 49 0.74 -5.59 6.16
CA VAL A 49 0.70 -7.04 6.24
C VAL A 49 1.77 -7.50 7.23
N VAL A 50 1.41 -8.43 8.13
CA VAL A 50 2.31 -9.00 9.13
C VAL A 50 2.28 -10.52 9.00
N GLU A 51 3.44 -11.13 8.71
CA GLU A 51 3.64 -12.58 8.90
C GLU A 51 3.92 -12.85 10.38
N ASN A 52 3.02 -13.55 11.04
CA ASN A 52 3.11 -13.84 12.47
C ASN A 52 3.99 -15.06 12.76
N ASN A 53 4.19 -15.93 11.76
CA ASN A 53 5.06 -17.09 11.88
C ASN A 53 6.52 -16.72 11.65
N PHE A 54 7.15 -16.19 12.71
CA PHE A 54 8.56 -15.78 12.72
C PHE A 54 9.56 -16.93 12.52
N GLN A 55 9.10 -18.20 12.52
CA GLN A 55 9.96 -19.36 12.24
C GLN A 55 10.10 -19.64 10.74
N LYS A 56 9.18 -19.12 9.92
CA LYS A 56 9.28 -19.22 8.46
C LYS A 56 10.39 -18.34 7.94
N ASP A 57 10.84 -18.66 6.72
CA ASP A 57 11.73 -17.80 5.98
C ASP A 57 11.11 -16.40 5.78
N SER A 58 11.93 -15.36 5.91
CA SER A 58 11.49 -13.97 5.78
C SER A 58 10.83 -13.66 4.42
N ALA A 59 11.18 -14.40 3.37
CA ALA A 59 10.61 -14.23 2.04
C ALA A 59 9.18 -14.80 1.92
N SER A 60 8.73 -15.63 2.87
CA SER A 60 7.40 -16.27 2.81
C SER A 60 6.23 -15.28 2.81
N ILE A 61 6.43 -14.06 3.33
CA ILE A 61 5.41 -13.00 3.25
C ILE A 61 5.08 -12.63 1.79
N PHE A 62 6.02 -12.81 0.86
CA PHE A 62 5.82 -12.47 -0.54
C PHE A 62 4.99 -13.49 -1.31
N GLU A 63 4.93 -14.74 -0.83
CA GLU A 63 4.08 -15.79 -1.41
C GLU A 63 2.60 -15.38 -1.43
N LEU A 64 2.17 -14.52 -0.50
CA LEU A 64 0.83 -13.93 -0.49
C LEU A 64 0.48 -13.21 -1.80
N PHE A 65 1.47 -12.67 -2.49
CA PHE A 65 1.30 -11.91 -3.73
C PHE A 65 1.46 -12.77 -4.99
N ASP A 66 1.74 -14.06 -4.84
CA ASP A 66 1.81 -14.97 -5.98
C ASP A 66 0.43 -15.13 -6.62
N GLY A 67 0.35 -14.87 -7.93
CA GLY A 67 -0.92 -14.87 -8.67
C GLY A 67 -1.78 -13.61 -8.48
N LEU A 68 -1.30 -12.58 -7.77
CA LEU A 68 -1.97 -11.30 -7.68
C LEU A 68 -2.16 -10.70 -9.08
N GLY A 69 -3.37 -10.22 -9.38
CA GLY A 69 -3.72 -9.67 -10.69
C GLY A 69 -4.17 -10.71 -11.73
N GLN A 70 -4.18 -12.01 -11.37
CA GLN A 70 -4.89 -13.01 -12.16
C GLN A 70 -6.40 -12.90 -11.93
N PRO A 71 -7.24 -13.21 -12.95
CA PRO A 71 -8.68 -13.31 -12.77
C PRO A 71 -9.02 -14.29 -11.65
N LEU A 72 -9.97 -13.95 -10.80
CA LEU A 72 -10.50 -14.90 -9.83
C LEU A 72 -11.02 -16.14 -10.59
N PRO A 73 -10.66 -17.36 -10.17
CA PRO A 73 -11.19 -18.55 -10.81
C PRO A 73 -12.72 -18.51 -10.75
N GLU A 74 -13.35 -18.72 -11.90
CA GLU A 74 -14.80 -18.81 -12.00
C GLU A 74 -15.26 -19.90 -11.03
N LYS A 75 -16.16 -19.56 -10.11
CA LYS A 75 -16.57 -20.44 -9.00
C LYS A 75 -16.80 -21.85 -9.51
N ALA A 76 -16.01 -22.81 -9.03
CA ALA A 76 -16.30 -24.23 -9.23
C ALA A 76 -17.66 -24.52 -8.58
N GLN A 77 -18.56 -25.05 -9.40
CA GLN A 77 -19.97 -25.32 -9.10
C GLN A 77 -20.14 -26.40 -8.02
#